data_AF-A0A7X6Q0K9-F1
#
_entry.id   AF-A0A7X6Q0K9-F1
#
_cell.length_a   1.000
_cell.length_b   1.000
_cell.length_c   1.000
_cell.angle_alpha   90.00
_cell.angle_beta   90.00
_cell.angle_gamma   90.00
#
_symmetry.space_group_name_H-M   'P 1'
#
loop_
_entity.id
_entity.type
_entity.pdbx_description
1 polymer ?
#
loop_
_entity_poly.entity_id
_entity_poly.type
_entity_poly.pdbx_seq_one_letter_code
_entity_poly.pdbx_strand_id
1 'polypeptide(L)' 'MDKKKREGTEAVREDQNGLCLCTCTCCGHQNPEGSRHCPACGHYLIVWDEILCSVCGAEIPAEYTYCGHCGSRRPGGTD' A
#
# COMPACT_ATOMS: atom_id res chain seq x y z
N MET A 1 3.71 -56.33 -2.04
CA MET A 1 4.97 -55.87 -1.42
C MET A 1 5.42 -54.63 -2.16
N ASP A 2 4.96 -53.47 -1.71
CA ASP A 2 5.78 -52.54 -0.91
C ASP A 2 6.69 -51.68 -1.79
N LYS A 3 6.25 -50.45 -2.07
CA LYS A 3 6.91 -49.21 -1.59
C LYS A 3 6.23 -47.99 -2.22
N LYS A 4 5.47 -47.26 -1.41
CA LYS A 4 5.84 -45.93 -0.84
C LYS A 4 5.79 -44.82 -1.90
N LYS A 5 4.70 -44.05 -1.92
CA LYS A 5 4.50 -42.81 -1.15
C LYS A 5 5.40 -41.68 -1.66
N ARG A 6 4.77 -40.73 -2.35
CA ARG A 6 5.20 -39.33 -2.56
C ARG A 6 3.87 -38.58 -2.52
N GLU A 7 3.36 -38.01 -1.42
CA GLU A 7 3.95 -37.02 -0.52
C GLU A 7 4.83 -36.01 -1.24
N GLY A 8 4.16 -34.99 -1.76
CA GLY A 8 4.72 -33.69 -2.08
C GLY A 8 3.81 -32.64 -1.45
N THR A 9 4.08 -32.36 -0.18
CA THR A 9 3.51 -31.24 0.57
C THR A 9 3.84 -29.93 -0.15
N GLU A 10 2.80 -29.23 -0.60
CA GLU A 10 2.57 -27.78 -0.51
C GLU A 10 3.77 -27.00 0.08
N ALA A 11 4.82 -26.79 -0.72
CA ALA A 11 5.92 -25.91 -0.39
C ALA A 11 5.61 -24.56 -1.02
N VAL A 12 5.20 -23.65 -0.15
CA VAL A 12 5.12 -22.20 -0.31
C VAL A 12 6.11 -21.71 -1.37
N ARG A 13 5.59 -21.12 -2.43
CA ARG A 13 6.39 -20.45 -3.46
C ARG A 13 6.92 -19.16 -2.84
N GLU A 14 8.13 -19.22 -2.28
CA GLU A 14 8.91 -18.04 -1.92
C GLU A 14 9.31 -17.29 -3.20
N ASP A 15 8.62 -16.19 -3.50
CA ASP A 15 9.09 -15.22 -4.49
C ASP A 15 10.12 -14.28 -3.84
N GLN A 16 11.32 -14.28 -4.41
CA GLN A 16 12.52 -13.66 -3.87
C GLN A 16 12.61 -12.15 -4.16
N ASN A 17 11.49 -11.42 -4.22
CA ASN A 17 11.54 -10.03 -4.71
C ASN A 17 11.48 -8.93 -3.66
N GLY A 18 11.30 -9.22 -2.36
CA GLY A 18 11.34 -8.16 -1.34
C GLY A 18 10.29 -7.05 -1.52
N LEU A 19 9.31 -7.26 -2.41
CA LEU A 19 8.16 -6.39 -2.63
C LEU A 19 7.22 -6.58 -1.45
N CYS A 20 7.12 -5.59 -0.57
CA CYS A 20 6.15 -5.62 0.51
C CYS A 20 4.72 -5.54 -0.09
N LEU A 21 4.08 -6.70 -0.26
CA LEU A 21 2.70 -6.81 -0.73
C LEU A 21 1.76 -6.19 0.33
N CYS A 22 1.20 -5.01 0.04
CA CYS A 22 0.20 -4.41 0.90
C CYS A 22 -1.17 -5.04 0.60
N THR A 23 -1.63 -5.91 1.49
CA THR A 23 -2.97 -6.48 1.40
C THR A 23 -3.99 -5.41 1.79
N CYS A 24 -4.97 -5.18 0.92
CA CYS A 24 -6.04 -4.22 1.18
C CYS A 24 -6.86 -4.67 2.38
N THR A 25 -6.94 -3.86 3.43
CA THR A 25 -7.75 -4.15 4.62
C THR A 25 -9.25 -4.06 4.36
N CYS A 26 -9.66 -3.36 3.31
CA CYS A 26 -11.08 -3.19 2.95
C CYS A 26 -11.64 -4.39 2.18
N CYS A 27 -10.89 -4.97 1.23
CA CYS A 27 -11.39 -6.04 0.35
C CYS A 27 -10.52 -7.30 0.29
N GLY A 28 -9.35 -7.30 0.94
CA GLY A 28 -8.41 -8.43 0.93
C GLY A 28 -7.59 -8.58 -0.36
N HIS A 29 -7.74 -7.68 -1.34
CA HIS A 29 -6.95 -7.73 -2.57
C HIS A 29 -5.46 -7.48 -2.28
N GLN A 30 -4.59 -8.30 -2.88
CA GLN A 30 -3.15 -8.12 -2.78
C GLN A 30 -2.69 -7.05 -3.76
N ASN A 31 -2.04 -6.01 -3.25
CA ASN A 31 -1.57 -4.89 -4.08
C ASN A 31 -0.05 -4.88 -4.13
N PRO A 32 0.54 -4.54 -5.29
CA PRO A 32 1.98 -4.38 -5.41
C PRO A 32 2.47 -3.21 -4.55
N GLU A 33 3.73 -3.26 -4.14
CA GLU A 33 4.36 -2.20 -3.37
C GLU A 33 4.25 -0.83 -4.09
N GLY A 34 4.06 0.24 -3.32
CA GLY A 34 3.88 1.58 -3.89
C GLY A 34 2.47 1.86 -4.45
N SER A 35 1.55 0.89 -4.41
CA SER A 35 0.14 1.13 -4.76
C SER A 35 -0.48 2.15 -3.81
N ARG A 36 -0.96 3.27 -4.37
CA ARG A 36 -1.58 4.34 -3.57
C ARG A 36 -3.00 4.02 -3.16
N HIS A 37 -3.71 3.35 -4.06
CA HIS A 37 -5.08 2.90 -3.93
C HIS A 37 -5.19 1.45 -4.39
N CYS A 38 -6.18 0.74 -3.89
CA CYS A 38 -6.50 -0.60 -4.31
C CYS A 38 -7.26 -0.54 -5.64
N PRO A 39 -6.76 -1.13 -6.74
CA PRO A 39 -7.46 -1.11 -8.02
C PRO A 39 -8.74 -1.95 -8.01
N ALA A 40 -8.88 -2.87 -7.04
CA ALA A 40 -10.06 -3.72 -6.94
C ALA A 40 -11.25 -3.04 -6.26
N CYS A 41 -11.02 -2.15 -5.27
CA CYS A 41 -12.09 -1.51 -4.51
C CYS A 41 -11.98 0.01 -4.37
N GLY A 42 -10.88 0.62 -4.80
CA GLY A 42 -10.60 2.05 -4.68
C GLY A 42 -10.09 2.50 -3.30
N HIS A 43 -9.95 1.60 -2.33
CA HIS A 43 -9.50 1.98 -0.98
C HIS A 43 -8.04 2.45 -0.96
N TYR A 44 -7.73 3.51 -0.22
CA TYR A 44 -6.36 4.00 -0.08
C TYR A 44 -5.51 3.02 0.75
N LEU A 45 -4.36 2.66 0.23
CA LEU A 45 -3.46 1.66 0.84
C LEU A 45 -2.29 2.31 1.58
N ILE A 46 -1.97 3.55 1.22
CA ILE A 46 -0.93 4.34 1.88
C ILE A 46 -1.59 5.42 2.72
N VAL A 47 -1.39 5.30 4.03
CA VAL A 47 -1.62 6.38 4.98
C VAL A 47 -0.27 7.05 5.13
N TRP A 48 -0.07 8.21 4.52
CA TRP A 48 1.15 8.97 4.74
C TRP A 48 1.03 9.63 6.12
N ASP A 49 1.79 9.13 7.09
CA ASP A 49 2.16 9.90 8.27
C ASP A 49 2.82 11.19 7.77
N GLU A 50 2.11 12.31 7.93
CA GLU A 50 2.61 13.68 7.87
C GLU A 50 3.52 14.01 6.66
N ILE A 51 2.96 14.70 5.66
CA ILE A 51 3.74 15.08 4.47
C ILE A 51 4.17 16.55 4.53
N LEU A 52 5.36 16.86 4.03
CA LEU A 52 5.78 18.25 3.86
C LEU A 52 5.12 18.86 2.63
N CYS A 53 4.68 20.10 2.75
CA CYS A 53 4.15 20.88 1.64
C CYS A 53 5.26 21.14 0.61
N SER A 54 5.03 20.77 -0.64
CA SER A 54 5.98 21.03 -1.74
C SER A 54 6.12 22.50 -2.11
N VAL A 55 5.22 23.38 -1.62
CA VAL A 55 5.21 24.81 -1.94
C VAL A 55 5.88 25.64 -0.85
N CYS A 56 5.54 25.41 0.42
CA CYS A 56 6.04 26.22 1.53
C CYS A 56 6.90 25.44 2.53
N GLY A 57 7.00 24.11 2.40
CA GLY A 57 7.75 23.24 3.33
C GLY A 57 7.05 22.97 4.66
N ALA A 58 5.85 23.50 4.91
CA ALA A 58 5.10 23.25 6.14
C ALA A 58 4.59 21.81 6.22
N GLU A 59 4.52 21.27 7.43
CA GLU A 59 3.95 19.95 7.72
C GLU A 59 2.43 19.96 7.45
N ILE A 60 1.96 19.00 6.66
CA ILE A 60 0.55 18.77 6.35
C ILE A 60 0.16 17.45 7.02
N PRO A 61 -0.69 17.48 8.06
CA PRO A 61 -1.13 16.27 8.72
C PRO A 61 -1.91 15.38 7.75
N ALA A 62 -1.90 14.06 8.00
CA ALA A 62 -2.52 13.06 7.13
C ALA A 62 -4.03 13.27 6.91
N GLU A 63 -4.68 14.01 7.80
CA GLU A 63 -6.11 14.31 7.80
C GLU A 63 -6.49 15.47 6.87
N TYR A 64 -5.52 16.32 6.51
CA TYR A 64 -5.76 17.51 5.70
C TYR A 64 -5.50 17.24 4.22
N THR A 65 -6.40 17.73 3.36
CA THR A 65 -6.28 17.71 1.89
C THR A 65 -5.56 18.93 1.33
N TYR A 66 -5.37 19.98 2.14
CA TYR A 66 -4.70 21.23 1.78
C TYR A 66 -3.74 21.67 2.89
N CYS A 67 -2.72 22.43 2.51
CA CYS A 67 -1.78 23.03 3.46
C CYS A 67 -2.48 24.15 4.25
N GLY A 68 -2.51 24.03 5.57
CA GLY A 68 -3.05 25.09 6.44
C GLY A 68 -2.24 26.39 6.45
N HIS A 69 -1.00 26.36 5.93
CA HIS A 69 -0.12 27.54 5.90
C HIS A 69 -0.22 28.34 4.60
N CYS A 70 -0.19 27.68 3.45
CA CYS A 70 -0.17 28.35 2.14
C CYS A 70 -1.40 28.06 1.26
N GLY A 71 -2.31 27.17 1.70
CA GLY A 71 -3.50 26.79 0.94
C GLY A 71 -3.24 25.86 -0.25
N SER A 72 -2.00 25.45 -0.50
CA SER A 72 -1.69 24.54 -1.61
C SER A 72 -2.24 23.13 -1.35
N ARG A 73 -2.76 22.49 -2.40
CA ARG A 73 -3.32 21.14 -2.30
C ARG A 73 -2.24 20.13 -1.96
N ARG A 74 -2.57 19.19 -1.08
CA ARG A 74 -1.66 18.14 -0.66
C ARG A 74 -1.34 17.21 -1.84
N PRO A 75 -0.05 16.94 -2.17
CA PRO A 75 0.29 15.96 -3.18
C PRO A 75 -0.21 14.58 -2.76
N GLY A 76 -1.14 14.01 -3.54
CA GLY A 76 -1.72 12.69 -3.29
C GLY A 76 -3.20 12.67 -2.91
N GLY A 77 -3.85 13.83 -2.69
CA GLY A 77 -5.31 13.87 -2.73
C GLY A 77 -5.75 13.68 -4.18
N THR A 78 -6.48 12.62 -4.52
CA THR A 78 -7.22 12.60 -5.79
C THR A 78 -8.56 13.29 -5.55
N ASP A 79 -8.91 14.23 -6.44
CA ASP A 79 -10.22 14.90 -6.46
C ASP A 79 -11.32 13.89 -6.78
#